data_AF-A0A914QHC5-F1
#
_entry.id   AF-A0A914QHC5-F1
#
_cell.length_a   1.000
_cell.length_b   1.000
_cell.length_c   1.000
_cell.angle_alpha   90.00
_cell.angle_beta   90.00
_cell.angle_gamma   90.00
#
_symmetry.space_group_name_H-M   'P 1'
#
loop_
_entity.id
_entity.type
_entity.pdbx_description
1 polymer ?
#
loop_
_entity_poly.entity_id
_entity_poly.type
_entity_poly.pdbx_seq_one_letter_code
_entity_poly.pdbx_strand_id
1 'polypeptide(L)'
;MYSEAAKTAMILSQDEQKRGNYKVARDLLFQMHRQLISNNLHVSSSMLDALILLHSYLIVKPLIKRNDQKAAARMLIRVANNISLFSTHMVDILTSTVIVCTKVGLNASAFKYAVQLLRPELRRSISDKYRKKIESIVRKAKDAKDEEEPKTPCPFCNEAIFETTLICQFCKNRLPCCIITGKHIIVEDFALCSNCDFPGYFSEFKK
;
A
#
# COMPACT_ATOMS: atom_id res chain seq x y z
N MET A 1 1.60 -10.11 -29.52
CA MET A 1 1.99 -11.09 -28.46
C MET A 1 2.20 -10.46 -27.07
N TYR A 2 3.34 -9.86 -26.71
CA TYR A 2 3.56 -9.40 -25.30
C TYR A 2 2.66 -8.23 -24.87
N SER A 3 2.31 -7.31 -25.78
CA SER A 3 1.37 -6.22 -25.49
C SER A 3 -0.05 -6.73 -25.19
N GLU A 4 -0.50 -7.76 -25.92
CA GLU A 4 -1.79 -8.41 -25.65
C GLU A 4 -1.75 -9.21 -24.36
N ALA A 5 -0.66 -9.95 -24.11
CA ALA A 5 -0.47 -10.67 -22.85
C ALA A 5 -0.51 -9.72 -21.64
N ALA A 6 0.13 -8.55 -21.73
CA ALA A 6 0.10 -7.53 -20.68
C ALA A 6 -1.31 -6.98 -20.43
N LYS A 7 -2.08 -6.73 -21.50
CA LYS A 7 -3.50 -6.32 -21.38
C LYS A 7 -4.35 -7.42 -20.74
N THR A 8 -4.18 -8.67 -21.18
CA THR A 8 -4.88 -9.82 -20.60
C THR A 8 -4.53 -10.00 -19.13
N ALA A 9 -3.26 -9.90 -18.75
CA ALA A 9 -2.81 -9.98 -17.36
C ALA A 9 -3.45 -8.89 -16.49
N MET A 10 -3.58 -7.66 -17.01
CA MET A 10 -4.29 -6.58 -16.33
C MET A 10 -5.76 -6.91 -16.10
N ILE A 11 -6.46 -7.43 -17.11
CA ILE A 11 -7.88 -7.81 -17.01
C ILE A 11 -8.06 -8.94 -15.98
N LEU A 12 -7.25 -9.99 -16.06
CA LEU A 12 -7.30 -11.13 -15.14
C LEU A 12 -6.99 -10.69 -13.70
N SER A 13 -5.96 -9.86 -13.51
CA SER A 13 -5.65 -9.31 -12.19
C SER A 13 -6.82 -8.51 -11.61
N GLN A 14 -7.52 -7.72 -12.43
CA GLN A 14 -8.66 -6.94 -11.97
C GLN A 14 -9.85 -7.84 -11.60
N ASP A 15 -10.09 -8.92 -12.33
CA ASP A 15 -11.14 -9.89 -12.00
C ASP A 15 -10.84 -10.62 -10.67
N GLU A 16 -9.61 -11.10 -10.50
CA GLU A 16 -9.17 -11.72 -9.25
C GLU A 16 -9.24 -10.73 -8.07
N GLN A 17 -8.88 -9.47 -8.31
CA GLN A 17 -9.01 -8.42 -7.30
C GLN A 17 -10.47 -8.18 -6.90
N LYS A 18 -11.41 -8.14 -7.86
CA LYS A 18 -12.85 -8.02 -7.57
C LYS A 18 -13.39 -9.20 -6.77
N ARG A 19 -12.83 -10.40 -6.97
CA ARG A 19 -13.18 -11.61 -6.19
C ARG A 19 -12.57 -11.62 -4.80
N GLY A 20 -11.68 -10.69 -4.46
CA GLY A 20 -10.96 -10.65 -3.18
C GLY A 20 -9.66 -11.48 -3.17
N ASN A 21 -9.26 -12.05 -4.31
CA ASN A 21 -8.06 -12.86 -4.47
C ASN A 21 -6.81 -12.00 -4.70
N TYR A 22 -6.54 -11.07 -3.78
CA TYR A 22 -5.49 -10.05 -3.95
C TYR A 22 -4.08 -10.60 -4.14
N LYS A 23 -3.77 -11.76 -3.54
CA LYS A 23 -2.48 -12.43 -3.73
C LYS A 23 -2.32 -12.91 -5.18
N VAL A 24 -3.35 -13.56 -5.72
CA VAL A 24 -3.35 -14.07 -7.10
C VAL A 24 -3.24 -12.90 -8.07
N ALA A 25 -4.03 -11.85 -7.87
CA ALA A 25 -3.96 -10.62 -8.66
C ALA A 25 -2.54 -10.02 -8.67
N ARG A 26 -1.92 -9.87 -7.50
CA ARG A 26 -0.55 -9.35 -7.37
C ARG A 26 0.45 -10.25 -8.10
N ASP A 27 0.37 -11.56 -7.89
CA ASP A 27 1.30 -12.54 -8.45
C ASP A 27 1.23 -12.58 -9.98
N LEU A 28 0.03 -12.45 -10.57
CA LEU A 28 -0.16 -12.31 -12.02
C LEU A 28 0.56 -11.07 -12.58
N LEU A 29 0.33 -9.89 -11.98
CA LEU A 29 0.99 -8.65 -12.41
C LEU A 29 2.50 -8.71 -12.21
N PHE A 30 2.95 -9.33 -11.13
CA PHE A 30 4.37 -9.49 -10.83
C PHE A 30 5.07 -10.39 -11.85
N GLN A 31 4.46 -11.52 -12.23
CA GLN A 31 4.98 -12.40 -13.27
C GLN A 31 5.04 -11.68 -14.62
N MET A 32 3.98 -10.97 -14.99
CA MET A 32 3.96 -10.20 -16.24
C MET A 32 5.01 -9.10 -16.24
N HIS A 33 5.16 -8.37 -15.13
CA HIS A 33 6.22 -7.38 -14.96
C HIS A 33 7.60 -7.98 -15.23
N ARG A 34 7.92 -9.11 -14.57
CA ARG A 34 9.21 -9.79 -14.76
C ARG A 34 9.44 -10.23 -16.21
N GLN A 35 8.42 -10.76 -16.87
CA GLN A 35 8.50 -11.15 -18.28
C GLN A 35 8.73 -9.95 -19.20
N LEU A 36 8.10 -8.80 -18.95
CA LEU A 36 8.35 -7.60 -19.75
C LEU A 36 9.79 -7.12 -19.57
N ILE A 37 10.28 -7.02 -18.33
CA ILE A 37 11.66 -6.60 -18.05
C ILE A 37 12.69 -7.57 -18.65
N SER A 38 12.50 -8.89 -18.51
CA SER A 38 13.44 -9.88 -19.07
C SER A 38 13.52 -9.84 -20.60
N ASN A 39 12.51 -9.28 -21.26
CA ASN A 39 12.46 -9.11 -22.71
C ASN A 39 12.78 -7.67 -23.14
N ASN A 40 13.29 -6.83 -22.22
CA ASN A 40 13.57 -5.41 -22.46
C ASN A 40 12.36 -4.61 -22.97
N LEU A 41 11.16 -4.98 -22.52
CA LEU A 41 9.90 -4.34 -22.87
C LEU A 41 9.46 -3.36 -21.78
N HIS A 42 8.84 -2.26 -22.22
CA HIS A 42 8.29 -1.25 -21.33
C HIS A 42 7.11 -1.78 -20.51
N VAL A 43 7.13 -1.51 -19.20
CA VAL A 43 6.00 -1.78 -18.28
C VAL A 43 5.15 -0.52 -18.15
N SER A 44 3.84 -0.61 -18.38
CA SER A 44 2.95 0.54 -18.25
C SER A 44 2.85 1.03 -16.80
N SER A 45 2.66 2.34 -16.62
CA SER A 45 2.40 2.95 -15.31
C SER A 45 1.20 2.32 -14.61
N SER A 46 0.12 2.07 -15.34
CA SER A 46 -1.10 1.41 -14.83
C SER A 46 -0.83 0.03 -14.23
N MET A 47 0.04 -0.77 -14.85
CA MET A 47 0.42 -2.08 -14.33
C MET A 47 1.26 -1.94 -13.05
N LEU A 48 2.23 -1.02 -13.06
CA LEU A 48 3.05 -0.76 -11.89
C LEU A 48 2.21 -0.22 -10.71
N ASP A 49 1.23 0.63 -10.96
CA ASP A 49 0.37 1.21 -9.93
C ASP A 49 -0.54 0.14 -9.32
N ALA A 50 -1.15 -0.70 -10.16
CA ALA A 50 -1.96 -1.84 -9.69
C ALA A 50 -1.11 -2.84 -8.90
N LEU A 51 0.08 -3.18 -9.41
CA LEU A 51 1.01 -4.10 -8.75
C LEU A 51 1.43 -3.57 -7.38
N ILE A 52 1.85 -2.31 -7.28
CA ILE A 52 2.30 -1.73 -6.02
C ILE A 52 1.14 -1.54 -5.04
N LEU A 53 -0.07 -1.21 -5.50
CA LEU A 53 -1.23 -1.11 -4.63
C LEU A 53 -1.61 -2.46 -3.99
N LEU A 54 -1.67 -3.52 -4.80
CA LEU A 54 -1.92 -4.87 -4.30
C LEU A 54 -0.79 -5.36 -3.38
N HIS A 55 0.46 -5.07 -3.76
CA HIS A 55 1.62 -5.40 -2.94
C HIS A 55 1.59 -4.69 -1.57
N SER A 56 1.20 -3.41 -1.55
CA SER A 56 1.06 -2.62 -0.32
C SER A 56 0.07 -3.27 0.65
N TYR A 57 -1.03 -3.85 0.15
CA TYR A 57 -1.96 -4.62 0.99
C TYR A 57 -1.32 -5.91 1.54
N LEU A 58 -0.61 -6.67 0.70
CA LEU A 58 -0.04 -7.97 1.10
C LEU A 58 1.09 -7.84 2.12
N ILE A 59 1.89 -6.78 2.05
CA ILE A 59 3.04 -6.59 2.97
C ILE A 59 2.64 -6.11 4.37
N VAL A 60 1.38 -5.68 4.59
CA VAL A 60 0.90 -5.27 5.93
C VAL A 60 1.12 -6.37 6.96
N LYS A 61 0.77 -7.62 6.64
CA LYS A 61 0.95 -8.76 7.57
C LYS A 61 2.43 -9.00 7.90
N PRO A 62 3.35 -9.11 6.91
CA PRO A 62 4.79 -9.13 7.16
C PRO A 62 5.31 -7.95 8.00
N LEU A 63 4.88 -6.72 7.72
CA LEU A 63 5.30 -5.52 8.45
C LEU A 63 4.90 -5.57 9.93
N ILE A 64 3.66 -6.00 10.22
CA ILE A 64 3.21 -6.20 11.60
C ILE A 64 4.04 -7.28 12.31
N LYS A 65 4.35 -8.39 11.62
CA LYS A 65 5.15 -9.49 12.19
C LYS A 65 6.58 -9.08 12.55
N ARG A 66 7.20 -8.18 11.78
CA ARG A 66 8.53 -7.60 12.07
C ARG A 66 8.49 -6.38 12.98
N ASN A 67 7.34 -6.10 13.60
CA ASN A 67 7.10 -4.96 14.48
C ASN A 67 7.24 -3.56 13.82
N ASP A 68 7.20 -3.48 12.49
CA ASP A 68 7.14 -2.20 11.77
C ASP A 68 5.69 -1.75 11.58
N GLN A 69 5.08 -1.35 12.70
CA GLN A 69 3.66 -0.97 12.73
C GLN A 69 3.39 0.36 12.01
N LYS A 70 4.38 1.27 11.96
CA LYS A 70 4.23 2.58 11.33
C LYS A 70 4.20 2.43 9.81
N ALA A 71 5.10 1.63 9.22
CA ALA A 71 5.02 1.31 7.79
C ALA A 71 3.73 0.53 7.47
N ALA A 72 3.34 -0.44 8.32
CA ALA A 72 2.07 -1.16 8.14
C ALA A 72 0.86 -0.21 8.11
N ALA A 73 0.81 0.78 9.02
CA ALA A 73 -0.24 1.79 9.05
C ALA A 73 -0.27 2.62 7.76
N ARG A 74 0.90 3.06 7.27
CA ARG A 74 1.00 3.85 6.03
C ARG A 74 0.58 3.04 4.81
N MET A 75 0.92 1.75 4.75
CA MET A 75 0.43 0.85 3.69
C MET A 75 -1.08 0.67 3.74
N LEU A 76 -1.65 0.52 4.94
CA LEU A 76 -3.10 0.46 5.13
C LEU A 76 -3.79 1.78 4.71
N ILE A 77 -3.20 2.94 4.99
CA ILE A 77 -3.70 4.24 4.52
C ILE A 77 -3.68 4.30 2.98
N ARG A 78 -2.60 3.87 2.34
CA ARG A 78 -2.49 3.81 0.86
C ARG A 78 -3.61 2.94 0.26
N VAL A 79 -3.85 1.76 0.84
CA VAL A 79 -4.91 0.84 0.39
C VAL A 79 -6.29 1.44 0.68
N ALA A 80 -6.51 2.03 1.85
CA ALA A 80 -7.79 2.62 2.24
C ALA A 80 -8.15 3.87 1.42
N ASN A 81 -7.18 4.63 0.92
CA ASN A 81 -7.43 5.69 -0.07
C ASN A 81 -7.92 5.16 -1.42
N ASN A 82 -7.74 3.86 -1.70
CA ASN A 82 -8.18 3.17 -2.91
C ASN A 82 -9.19 2.06 -2.60
N ILE A 83 -9.98 2.21 -1.52
CA ILE A 83 -10.80 1.14 -0.96
C ILE A 83 -11.89 0.60 -1.90
N SER A 84 -12.32 1.39 -2.90
CA SER A 84 -13.26 0.94 -3.93
C SER A 84 -12.73 -0.24 -4.75
N LEU A 85 -11.39 -0.38 -4.85
CA LEU A 85 -10.73 -1.49 -5.52
C LEU A 85 -10.59 -2.74 -4.63
N PHE A 86 -11.03 -2.67 -3.37
CA PHE A 86 -10.96 -3.75 -2.39
C PHE A 86 -12.33 -4.03 -1.75
N SER A 87 -13.40 -3.93 -2.55
CA SER A 87 -14.79 -4.01 -2.07
C SER A 87 -15.10 -5.25 -1.22
N THR A 88 -14.62 -6.42 -1.63
CA THR A 88 -14.86 -7.70 -0.93
C THR A 88 -14.36 -7.70 0.52
N HIS A 89 -13.20 -7.11 0.79
CA HIS A 89 -12.62 -7.01 2.14
C HIS A 89 -12.67 -5.58 2.69
N MET A 90 -13.57 -4.73 2.19
CA MET A 90 -13.60 -3.30 2.51
C MET A 90 -13.69 -3.06 4.03
N VAL A 91 -14.61 -3.74 4.69
CA VAL A 91 -14.86 -3.58 6.14
C VAL A 91 -13.65 -4.03 6.95
N ASP A 92 -13.03 -5.15 6.58
CA ASP A 92 -11.86 -5.69 7.29
C ASP A 92 -10.61 -4.82 7.10
N ILE A 93 -10.41 -4.30 5.89
CA ILE A 93 -9.30 -3.39 5.57
C ILE A 93 -9.46 -2.11 6.36
N LEU A 94 -10.62 -1.44 6.26
CA LEU A 94 -10.85 -0.19 6.99
C LEU A 94 -10.77 -0.42 8.50
N THR A 95 -11.29 -1.53 9.02
CA THR A 95 -11.20 -1.86 10.46
C THR A 95 -9.73 -2.00 10.85
N SER A 96 -8.94 -2.74 10.08
CA SER A 96 -7.50 -2.88 10.31
C SER A 96 -6.78 -1.52 10.25
N THR A 97 -7.12 -0.66 9.27
CA THR A 97 -6.57 0.70 9.16
C THR A 97 -6.83 1.50 10.42
N VAL A 98 -8.07 1.54 10.91
CA VAL A 98 -8.43 2.28 12.13
C VAL A 98 -7.65 1.76 13.33
N ILE A 99 -7.60 0.44 13.53
CA ILE A 99 -6.96 -0.17 14.69
C ILE A 99 -5.44 0.05 14.67
N VAL A 100 -4.79 -0.17 13.53
CA VAL A 100 -3.34 -0.04 13.41
C VAL A 100 -2.93 1.43 13.49
N CYS A 101 -3.64 2.35 12.81
CA CYS A 101 -3.36 3.79 12.88
C CYS A 101 -3.48 4.32 14.33
N THR A 102 -4.53 3.92 15.05
CA THR A 102 -4.70 4.28 16.48
C THR A 102 -3.51 3.80 17.32
N LYS A 103 -3.00 2.59 17.05
CA LYS A 103 -1.89 1.99 17.81
C LYS A 103 -0.57 2.75 17.62
N VAL A 104 -0.36 3.36 16.46
CA VAL A 104 0.87 4.10 16.13
C VAL A 104 0.71 5.62 16.25
N GLY A 105 -0.39 6.10 16.84
CA GLY A 105 -0.63 7.53 17.05
C GLY A 105 -1.09 8.32 15.82
N LEU A 106 -1.44 7.65 14.71
CA LEU A 106 -2.04 8.28 13.52
C LEU A 106 -3.55 8.45 13.72
N ASN A 107 -3.91 9.28 14.70
CA ASN A 107 -5.28 9.46 15.19
C ASN A 107 -6.21 10.18 14.20
N ALA A 108 -5.70 11.12 13.40
CA ALA A 108 -6.48 11.81 12.37
C ALA A 108 -6.85 10.84 11.23
N SER A 109 -5.89 10.04 10.77
CA SER A 109 -6.15 8.96 9.80
C SER A 109 -7.11 7.92 10.38
N ALA A 110 -6.90 7.49 11.63
CA ALA A 110 -7.81 6.56 12.29
C ALA A 110 -9.24 7.10 12.37
N PHE A 111 -9.39 8.38 12.75
CA PHE A 111 -10.69 9.05 12.80
C PHE A 111 -11.37 9.09 11.43
N LYS A 112 -10.66 9.49 10.38
CA LYS A 112 -11.16 9.56 8.99
C LYS A 112 -11.83 8.24 8.57
N TYR A 113 -11.12 7.12 8.73
CA TYR A 113 -11.65 5.82 8.31
C TYR A 113 -12.66 5.24 9.30
N ALA A 114 -12.60 5.61 10.59
CA ALA A 114 -13.61 5.25 11.57
C ALA A 114 -14.97 5.89 11.25
N VAL A 115 -14.98 7.17 10.86
CA VAL A 115 -16.19 7.85 10.39
C VAL A 115 -16.76 7.17 9.14
N GLN A 116 -15.90 6.77 8.20
CA GLN A 116 -16.31 6.03 7.01
C GLN A 116 -16.95 4.68 7.35
N LEU A 117 -16.37 3.91 8.28
CA LEU A 117 -16.91 2.63 8.75
C LEU A 117 -18.27 2.76 9.45
N LEU A 118 -18.48 3.84 10.21
CA LEU A 118 -19.72 4.04 10.96
C LEU A 118 -20.90 4.50 10.11
N ARG A 119 -20.71 4.69 8.79
CA ARG A 119 -21.82 4.93 7.87
C ARG A 119 -22.83 3.77 7.92
N PRO A 120 -24.14 4.02 7.79
CA PRO A 120 -25.18 3.02 8.00
C PRO A 120 -24.99 1.72 7.20
N GLU A 121 -24.43 1.83 5.99
CA GLU A 121 -24.22 0.73 5.06
C GLU A 121 -23.13 -0.24 5.55
N LEU A 122 -22.04 0.30 6.10
CA LEU A 122 -20.88 -0.50 6.56
C LEU A 122 -20.99 -0.89 8.03
N ARG A 123 -21.64 -0.07 8.87
CA ARG A 123 -21.70 -0.25 10.32
C ARG A 123 -22.25 -1.61 10.75
N ARG A 124 -23.22 -2.13 10.00
CA ARG A 124 -23.86 -3.44 10.27
C ARG A 124 -22.89 -4.60 10.06
N SER A 125 -21.96 -4.46 9.13
CA SER A 125 -20.94 -5.47 8.80
C SER A 125 -19.73 -5.45 9.74
N ILE A 126 -19.58 -4.42 10.58
CA ILE A 126 -18.54 -4.38 11.61
C ILE A 126 -18.91 -5.35 12.74
N SER A 127 -17.98 -6.22 13.12
CA SER A 127 -18.18 -7.10 14.27
C SER A 127 -18.30 -6.32 15.59
N ASP A 128 -19.10 -6.84 16.53
CA ASP A 128 -19.37 -6.17 17.81
C ASP A 128 -18.09 -5.95 18.64
N LYS A 129 -17.10 -6.84 18.48
CA LYS A 129 -15.76 -6.72 19.08
C LYS A 129 -15.10 -5.37 18.76
N TYR A 130 -15.21 -4.90 17.51
CA TYR A 130 -14.55 -3.68 17.07
C TYR A 130 -15.48 -2.46 17.07
N ARG A 131 -16.79 -2.65 16.94
CA ARG A 131 -17.77 -1.54 16.84
C ARG A 131 -17.65 -0.54 17.99
N LYS A 132 -17.67 -1.01 19.26
CA LYS A 132 -17.55 -0.14 20.44
C LYS A 132 -16.22 0.64 20.46
N LYS A 133 -15.13 0.00 20.03
CA LYS A 133 -13.80 0.63 19.97
C LYS A 133 -13.75 1.73 18.91
N ILE A 134 -14.30 1.47 17.73
CA ILE A 134 -14.38 2.45 16.63
C ILE A 134 -15.25 3.65 17.02
N GLU A 135 -16.40 3.42 17.65
CA GLU A 135 -17.26 4.50 18.17
C GLU A 135 -16.53 5.36 19.20
N SER A 136 -15.75 4.74 20.11
CA SER A 136 -14.93 5.49 21.07
C SER A 136 -13.84 6.34 20.40
N ILE A 137 -13.25 5.88 19.29
CA ILE A 137 -12.23 6.65 18.56
C ILE A 137 -12.84 7.93 17.99
N VAL A 138 -14.01 7.81 17.34
CA VAL A 138 -14.72 8.97 16.77
C VAL A 138 -15.11 9.99 17.84
N ARG A 139 -15.50 9.54 19.04
CA ARG A 139 -15.84 10.45 20.14
C ARG A 139 -14.64 11.23 20.69
N LYS A 140 -13.46 10.61 20.71
CA LYS A 140 -12.25 11.17 21.37
C LYS A 140 -11.38 12.02 20.45
N ALA A 141 -11.38 11.77 19.14
CA ALA A 141 -10.40 12.33 18.23
C ALA A 141 -10.77 13.71 17.64
N LYS A 142 -11.58 14.52 18.34
CA LYS A 142 -11.75 15.93 17.96
C LYS A 142 -10.38 16.61 17.97
N ASP A 143 -10.02 17.26 16.86
CA ASP A 143 -8.76 18.00 16.68
C ASP A 143 -7.46 17.17 16.68
N ALA A 144 -7.55 15.85 16.51
CA ALA A 144 -6.36 15.02 16.40
C ALA A 144 -5.55 15.35 15.14
N LYS A 145 -4.22 15.43 15.28
CA LYS A 145 -3.27 15.56 14.16
C LYS A 145 -2.38 14.32 14.12
N ASP A 146 -2.13 13.85 12.90
CA ASP A 146 -1.14 12.81 12.68
C ASP A 146 0.27 13.40 12.75
N GLU A 147 1.20 12.62 13.27
CA GLU A 147 2.62 12.93 13.11
C GLU A 147 2.96 13.04 11.62
N GLU A 148 3.69 14.10 11.25
CA GLU A 148 4.12 14.29 9.88
C GLU A 148 4.97 13.10 9.44
N GLU A 149 4.76 12.66 8.20
CA GLU A 149 5.55 11.58 7.64
C GLU A 149 7.00 12.03 7.45
N PRO A 150 7.99 11.18 7.80
CA PRO A 150 9.38 11.48 7.48
C PRO A 150 9.56 11.75 5.99
N LYS A 151 10.43 12.72 5.69
CA LYS A 151 10.82 13.04 4.32
C LYS A 151 12.20 12.46 4.03
N THR A 152 12.32 11.84 2.88
CA THR A 152 13.56 11.25 2.36
C THR A 152 13.85 11.81 0.97
N PRO A 153 15.12 11.80 0.52
CA PRO A 153 15.50 12.39 -0.76
C PRO A 153 14.91 11.60 -1.93
N CYS A 154 14.35 12.31 -2.90
CA CYS A 154 13.94 11.75 -4.18
C CYS A 154 15.16 11.18 -4.94
N PRO A 155 15.14 9.94 -5.44
CA PRO A 155 16.28 9.32 -6.13
C PRO A 155 16.64 9.98 -7.48
N PHE A 156 15.81 10.89 -7.98
CA PHE A 156 16.03 11.57 -9.27
C PHE A 156 16.43 13.04 -9.13
N CYS A 157 15.85 13.77 -8.17
CA CYS A 157 16.08 15.22 -8.02
C CYS A 157 16.51 15.63 -6.62
N ASN A 158 16.73 14.67 -5.71
CA ASN A 158 17.19 14.87 -4.34
C ASN A 158 16.27 15.71 -3.42
N GLU A 159 15.13 16.20 -3.93
CA GLU A 159 14.15 16.94 -3.13
C GLU A 159 13.54 16.07 -2.02
N ALA A 160 13.34 16.68 -0.85
CA ALA A 160 12.78 16.01 0.32
C ALA A 160 11.27 15.77 0.14
N ILE A 161 10.87 14.51 0.08
CA ILE A 161 9.48 14.08 -0.13
C ILE A 161 9.09 13.00 0.87
N PHE A 162 7.79 12.87 1.16
CA PHE A 162 7.31 11.85 2.09
C PHE A 162 7.73 10.43 1.66
N GLU A 163 8.25 9.64 2.61
CA GLU A 163 8.85 8.33 2.35
C GLU A 163 7.92 7.33 1.64
N THR A 164 6.59 7.49 1.70
CA THR A 164 5.62 6.63 1.01
C THR A 164 5.06 7.21 -0.28
N THR A 165 5.46 8.42 -0.68
CA THR A 165 5.12 9.00 -1.99
C THR A 165 5.79 8.22 -3.12
N LEU A 166 5.04 7.90 -4.18
CA LEU A 166 5.54 7.15 -5.34
C LEU A 166 5.59 7.97 -6.65
N ILE A 167 5.17 9.23 -6.61
CA ILE A 167 5.31 10.19 -7.70
C ILE A 167 5.85 11.47 -7.10
N CYS A 168 7.06 11.88 -7.51
CA CYS A 168 7.67 13.08 -6.96
C CYS A 168 6.88 14.32 -7.41
N GLN A 169 6.47 15.16 -6.45
CA GLN A 169 5.76 16.39 -6.76
C GLN A 169 6.63 17.44 -7.47
N PHE A 170 7.96 17.33 -7.38
CA PHE A 170 8.92 18.28 -7.94
C PHE A 170 9.34 17.88 -9.37
N CYS A 171 9.91 16.69 -9.56
CA CYS A 171 10.38 16.25 -10.89
C CYS A 171 9.36 15.40 -11.67
N LYS A 172 8.19 15.10 -11.09
CA LYS A 172 7.10 14.30 -11.69
C LYS A 172 7.46 12.86 -12.02
N ASN A 173 8.67 12.40 -11.69
CA ASN A 173 9.08 11.02 -11.89
C ASN A 173 8.34 10.06 -10.97
N ARG A 174 8.02 8.88 -11.51
CA ARG A 174 7.53 7.74 -10.73
C ARG A 174 8.69 7.11 -9.99
N LEU A 175 8.55 6.99 -8.68
CA LEU A 175 9.60 6.48 -7.80
C LEU A 175 9.46 4.96 -7.65
N PRO A 176 10.56 4.21 -7.79
CA PRO A 176 10.54 2.80 -7.47
C PRO A 176 10.19 2.59 -5.99
N CYS A 177 9.42 1.55 -5.71
CA CYS A 177 8.93 1.24 -4.38
C CYS A 177 9.75 0.09 -3.79
N CYS A 178 10.26 0.24 -2.57
CA CYS A 178 10.89 -0.84 -1.83
C CYS A 178 9.88 -1.98 -1.61
N ILE A 179 10.22 -3.18 -2.08
CA ILE A 179 9.36 -4.36 -1.98
C ILE A 179 9.15 -4.82 -0.53
N ILE A 180 10.02 -4.43 0.41
CA ILE A 180 9.93 -4.86 1.80
C ILE A 180 9.08 -3.90 2.65
N THR A 181 9.28 -2.59 2.49
CA THR A 181 8.66 -1.55 3.34
C THR A 181 7.47 -0.86 2.69
N GLY A 182 7.40 -0.87 1.35
CA GLY A 182 6.42 -0.12 0.57
C GLY A 182 6.72 1.37 0.42
N LYS A 183 7.86 1.84 0.92
CA LYS A 183 8.37 3.22 0.78
C LYS A 183 9.01 3.44 -0.60
N HIS A 184 9.23 4.67 -1.04
CA HIS A 184 10.07 4.91 -2.22
C HIS A 184 11.54 4.60 -1.93
N ILE A 185 12.28 4.24 -2.97
CA ILE A 185 13.72 3.99 -2.82
C ILE A 185 14.51 5.28 -2.58
N ILE A 186 15.56 5.19 -1.78
CA ILE A 186 16.60 6.22 -1.64
C ILE A 186 17.89 5.66 -2.21
N VAL A 187 18.77 6.53 -2.71
CA VAL A 187 20.02 6.10 -3.38
C VAL A 187 20.97 5.42 -2.38
N GLU A 188 21.02 5.94 -1.16
CA GLU A 188 21.96 5.56 -0.11
C GLU A 188 21.73 4.15 0.44
N ASP A 189 20.50 3.63 0.33
CA ASP A 189 20.11 2.30 0.82
C ASP A 189 19.51 1.46 -0.30
N PHE A 190 19.79 1.75 -1.57
CA PHE A 190 19.23 1.03 -2.69
C PHE A 190 19.85 -0.37 -2.86
N ALA A 191 19.00 -1.38 -3.08
CA ALA A 191 19.41 -2.70 -3.54
C ALA A 191 18.33 -3.35 -4.41
N LEU A 192 18.75 -4.38 -5.14
CA LEU A 192 17.87 -5.26 -5.89
C LEU A 192 17.76 -6.62 -5.19
N CYS A 193 16.55 -7.18 -5.17
CA CYS A 193 16.34 -8.52 -4.65
C CYS A 193 17.03 -9.56 -5.55
N SER A 194 17.91 -10.39 -4.98
CA SER A 194 18.66 -11.42 -5.72
C SER A 194 17.81 -12.48 -6.43
N ASN A 195 16.53 -12.63 -6.07
CA ASN A 195 15.62 -13.61 -6.67
C ASN A 195 14.71 -13.03 -7.76
N CYS A 196 14.45 -11.72 -7.73
CA CYS A 196 13.42 -11.13 -8.61
C CYS A 196 13.72 -9.73 -9.13
N ASP A 197 14.88 -9.18 -8.81
CA ASP A 197 15.37 -7.86 -9.25
C ASP A 197 14.43 -6.69 -8.86
N PHE A 198 13.53 -6.91 -7.91
CA PHE A 198 12.70 -5.82 -7.42
C PHE A 198 13.51 -4.88 -6.52
N PRO A 199 13.28 -3.56 -6.64
CA PRO A 199 13.92 -2.56 -5.81
C PRO A 199 13.54 -2.74 -4.34
N GLY A 200 14.50 -2.51 -3.46
CA GLY A 200 14.33 -2.58 -2.03
C GLY A 200 15.41 -1.81 -1.28
N TYR A 201 15.30 -1.81 0.04
CA TYR A 201 16.34 -1.28 0.90
C TYR A 201 17.37 -2.37 1.20
N PHE A 202 18.65 -2.07 1.03
CA PHE A 202 19.74 -2.99 1.34
C PHE A 202 19.74 -3.39 2.81
N SER A 203 19.52 -2.42 3.70
CA SER A 203 19.37 -2.63 5.14
C SER A 203 18.22 -3.58 5.49
N GLU A 204 17.14 -3.58 4.70
CA GLU A 204 15.98 -4.44 4.89
C GLU A 204 16.18 -5.85 4.32
N PHE A 205 16.93 -6.00 3.22
CA PHE A 205 17.26 -7.34 2.69
C PHE A 205 18.20 -8.14 3.60
N LYS A 206 18.89 -7.48 4.54
CA LYS A 206 19.80 -8.10 5.50
C LYS A 206 19.14 -8.58 6.81
N LYS A 207 17.87 -8.23 7.05
CA LYS A 207 17.12 -8.60 8.26
C LYS A 207 16.38 -9.93 8.06
#